data_AF-A0A7C3AMH0-F1
#
_entry.id   AF-A0A7C3AMH0-F1
#
_cell.length_a   1.000
_cell.length_b   1.000
_cell.length_c   1.000
_cell.angle_alpha   90.00
_cell.angle_beta   90.00
_cell.angle_gamma   90.00
#
_symmetry.space_group_name_H-M   'P 1'
#
loop_
_entity.id
_entity.type
_entity.pdbx_description
1 polymer ?
#
loop_
_entity_poly.entity_id
_entity_poly.type
_entity_poly.pdbx_seq_one_letter_code
_entity_poly.pdbx_strand_id
1 'polypeptide(L)'
;MRAPLPHDAPLGLYIHIPFCARVCPYCDFNVYARQEHLIPAYIEALVQEMDLLRERLGPVRVATIYFGGGTPSLLPPEAVARLIRATR
;
A
#
# COMPACT_ATOMS: atom_id res chain seq x y z
N MET A 1 3.43 -18.25 -14.00
CA MET A 1 2.06 -18.03 -14.51
C MET A 1 1.14 -18.03 -13.29
N ARG A 2 0.58 -16.88 -12.90
CA ARG A 2 -0.21 -16.75 -11.66
C ARG A 2 -1.66 -17.08 -12.00
N ALA A 3 -2.28 -18.02 -11.29
CA ALA A 3 -3.66 -18.40 -11.53
C ALA A 3 -4.59 -17.17 -11.39
N PRO A 4 -5.66 -17.05 -12.19
CA PRO A 4 -6.64 -15.99 -12.02
C PRO A 4 -7.22 -16.06 -10.60
N LEU A 5 -7.41 -14.91 -9.97
CA LEU A 5 -8.14 -14.86 -8.71
C LEU A 5 -9.58 -15.32 -8.96
N PRO A 6 -10.20 -16.11 -8.07
CA PRO A 6 -11.60 -16.45 -8.20
C PRO A 6 -12.43 -15.17 -8.25
N HIS A 7 -13.33 -15.04 -9.22
CA HIS A 7 -14.07 -13.81 -9.50
C HIS A 7 -14.85 -13.23 -8.31
N ASP A 8 -15.20 -14.07 -7.32
CA ASP A 8 -15.99 -13.69 -6.14
C ASP A 8 -15.23 -13.82 -4.81
N ALA A 9 -13.94 -14.19 -4.83
CA ALA A 9 -13.18 -14.36 -3.60
C ALA A 9 -12.82 -12.99 -3.00
N PRO A 10 -13.06 -12.76 -1.69
CA PRO A 10 -12.65 -11.52 -1.02
C PRO A 10 -11.12 -11.37 -1.08
N LEU A 11 -10.66 -10.25 -1.62
CA LEU A 11 -9.23 -9.92 -1.73
C LEU A 11 -8.74 -9.24 -0.44
N GLY A 12 -7.65 -9.74 0.12
CA GLY A 12 -6.86 -9.01 1.10
C GLY A 12 -5.77 -8.20 0.41
N LEU A 13 -5.72 -6.89 0.66
CA LEU A 13 -4.71 -5.99 0.11
C LEU A 13 -3.72 -5.57 1.18
N TYR A 14 -2.44 -5.86 0.96
CA TYR A 14 -1.35 -5.34 1.78
C TYR A 14 -0.71 -4.13 1.09
N ILE A 15 -0.64 -3.01 1.80
CA ILE A 15 0.01 -1.77 1.36
C ILE A 15 1.25 -1.57 2.20
N HIS A 16 2.41 -1.66 1.55
CA HIS A 16 3.70 -1.44 2.19
C HIS A 16 4.00 0.05 2.29
N ILE A 17 4.34 0.55 3.48
CA ILE A 17 4.75 1.93 3.73
C ILE A 17 6.21 1.90 4.19
N PRO A 18 7.18 2.26 3.36
CA PRO A 18 8.59 2.01 3.65
C PRO A 18 9.25 3.12 4.49
N PHE A 19 8.47 4.05 5.06
CA PHE A 19 9.03 5.22 5.75
C PHE A 19 9.13 5.00 7.26
N CYS A 20 10.27 5.40 7.83
CA CYS A 20 10.51 5.43 9.26
C CYS A 20 11.19 6.75 9.65
N ALA A 21 10.98 7.22 10.88
CA ALA A 21 11.79 8.31 11.43
C ALA A 21 13.26 7.86 11.67
N ARG A 22 13.44 6.57 12.00
CA ARG A 22 14.73 5.89 12.19
C ARG A 22 14.58 4.40 11.86
N VAL A 23 15.66 3.76 11.40
CA VAL A 23 15.72 2.29 11.31
C VAL A 23 16.17 1.74 12.67
N CYS A 24 15.38 0.82 13.25
CA CYS A 24 15.75 0.15 14.50
C CYS A 24 16.87 -0.89 14.26
N PRO A 25 17.78 -1.14 15.22
CA PRO A 25 18.87 -2.11 15.03
C PRO A 25 18.42 -3.54 14.70
N TYR A 26 17.20 -3.89 15.09
CA TYR A 26 16.59 -5.20 14.85
C TYR A 26 15.62 -5.22 13.65
N CYS A 27 15.51 -4.11 12.91
CA CYS A 27 14.52 -4.00 11.84
C CYS A 27 14.95 -4.82 10.60
N ASP A 28 14.08 -5.74 10.18
CA ASP A 28 14.25 -6.60 9.02
C ASP A 28 13.30 -6.24 7.85
N PHE A 29 12.46 -5.22 8.04
CA PHE A 29 11.59 -4.70 6.99
C PHE A 29 12.38 -3.89 5.95
N ASN A 30 11.89 -3.88 4.71
CA ASN A 30 12.41 -2.99 3.67
C ASN A 30 11.98 -1.54 3.94
N VAL A 31 12.79 -0.77 4.66
CA VAL A 31 12.41 0.58 5.13
C VAL A 31 13.55 1.58 4.98
N TYR A 32 13.18 2.85 4.92
CA TYR A 32 14.08 3.99 4.74
C TYR A 32 13.81 5.04 5.81
N ALA A 33 14.89 5.48 6.47
CA ALA A 33 14.82 6.54 7.46
C ALA A 33 14.96 7.93 6.84
N ARG A 34 14.21 8.92 7.37
CA ARG A 34 14.31 10.35 7.00
C ARG A 34 13.97 10.64 5.53
N GLN A 35 13.04 9.88 4.97
CA GLN A 35 12.57 10.01 3.58
C GLN A 35 11.09 10.40 3.50
N GLU A 36 10.51 10.96 4.56
CA GLU A 36 9.10 11.33 4.67
C GLU A 36 8.69 12.37 3.62
N HIS A 37 9.64 13.18 3.13
CA HIS A 37 9.42 14.12 2.03
C HIS A 37 9.00 13.44 0.72
N LEU A 38 9.26 12.13 0.56
CA LEU A 38 8.84 11.34 -0.59
C LEU A 38 7.42 10.76 -0.45
N ILE A 39 6.78 10.88 0.73
CA ILE A 39 5.43 10.34 0.98
C ILE A 39 4.44 10.79 -0.10
N PRO A 40 4.33 12.09 -0.48
CA PRO A 40 3.35 12.50 -1.48
C PRO A 40 3.53 11.80 -2.83
N ALA A 41 4.77 11.72 -3.31
CA ALA A 41 5.11 11.05 -4.57
C ALA A 41 4.87 9.53 -4.49
N TYR A 42 5.13 8.92 -3.34
CA TYR A 42 4.89 7.49 -3.12
C TYR A 42 3.40 7.15 -3.10
N ILE A 43 2.57 7.99 -2.48
CA ILE A 43 1.11 7.81 -2.48
C ILE A 43 0.55 7.92 -3.90
N GLU A 44 1.07 8.83 -4.73
CA GLU A 44 0.69 8.88 -6.15
C GLU A 44 1.06 7.59 -6.89
N ALA A 45 2.29 7.12 -6.72
CA ALA A 45 2.75 5.90 -7.35
C ALA A 45 1.90 4.68 -6.94
N LEU A 46 1.52 4.57 -5.66
CA LEU A 46 0.64 3.51 -5.18
C LEU A 46 -0.75 3.56 -5.81
N VAL A 47 -1.34 4.75 -5.97
CA VAL A 47 -2.65 4.90 -6.63
C VAL A 47 -2.56 4.46 -8.09
N GLN A 48 -1.51 4.89 -8.81
CA GLN A 48 -1.27 4.46 -10.18
C GLN A 48 -1.05 2.95 -10.29
N GLU A 49 -0.32 2.34 -9.35
CA GLU A 49 -0.14 0.89 -9.29
C GLU A 49 -1.47 0.15 -9.09
N MET A 50 -2.34 0.65 -8.22
CA MET A 50 -3.67 0.07 -8.01
C MET A 50 -4.52 0.12 -9.29
N ASP A 51 -4.45 1.21 -10.06
CA ASP A 51 -5.15 1.32 -11.34
C ASP A 51 -4.63 0.30 -12.37
N LEU A 52 -3.30 0.17 -12.50
CA LEU A 52 -2.69 -0.85 -13.36
C LEU A 52 -3.05 -2.29 -12.93
N LEU A 53 -3.19 -2.52 -11.63
CA LEU A 53 -3.63 -3.82 -11.11
C LEU A 53 -5.10 -4.10 -11.43
N ARG A 54 -5.98 -3.10 -11.33
CA ARG A 54 -7.40 -3.24 -11.70
C ARG A 54 -7.57 -3.60 -13.18
N GLU A 55 -6.82 -2.96 -14.07
CA GLU A 55 -6.84 -3.28 -15.50
C GLU A 55 -6.47 -4.74 -15.77
N ARG A 56 -5.56 -5.31 -14.98
CA ARG A 56 -5.08 -6.69 -15.13
C ARG A 56 -5.95 -7.73 -14.44
N LEU A 57 -6.55 -7.40 -13.30
CA LEU A 57 -7.32 -8.34 -12.48
C LEU A 57 -8.82 -8.31 -12.80
N GLY A 58 -9.32 -7.24 -13.44
CA GLY A 58 -10.75 -7.01 -13.60
C GLY A 58 -11.41 -6.60 -12.28
N PRO A 59 -12.76 -6.69 -12.18
CA PRO A 59 -13.48 -6.35 -10.97
C PRO A 59 -13.03 -7.22 -9.78
N VAL A 60 -12.58 -6.57 -8.71
CA VAL A 60 -12.17 -7.24 -7.47
C VAL A 60 -12.86 -6.60 -6.28
N ARG A 61 -13.26 -7.42 -5.30
CA ARG A 61 -13.78 -6.93 -4.01
C ARG A 61 -12.68 -6.98 -2.96
N VAL A 62 -12.12 -5.83 -2.62
CA VAL A 62 -11.19 -5.70 -1.48
C VAL A 62 -11.98 -5.81 -0.17
N ALA A 63 -11.74 -6.88 0.57
CA ALA A 63 -12.42 -7.14 1.85
C ALA A 63 -11.62 -6.63 3.05
N THR A 64 -10.29 -6.68 2.96
CA THR A 64 -9.39 -6.27 4.03
C THR A 64 -8.22 -5.47 3.47
N ILE A 65 -7.79 -4.46 4.22
CA ILE A 65 -6.62 -3.64 3.89
C ILE A 65 -5.67 -3.69 5.09
N TYR A 66 -4.42 -4.07 4.83
CA TYR A 66 -3.35 -4.12 5.83
C TYR A 66 -2.28 -3.10 5.46
N PHE A 67 -2.01 -2.15 6.35
CA PHE A 67 -0.87 -1.26 6.22
C PHE A 67 0.29 -1.79 7.07
N GLY A 68 1.48 -1.90 6.49
CA GLY A 68 2.66 -2.36 7.21
C GLY A 68 3.97 -1.92 6.56
N GLY A 69 5.09 -2.47 7.01
CA GLY A 69 6.43 -2.08 6.54
C GLY A 69 7.14 -1.30 7.62
N GLY A 70 7.41 -0.03 7.36
CA GLY A 70 7.98 0.90 8.32
C GLY A 70 6.95 1.37 9.33
N THR A 71 6.67 2.67 9.34
CA THR A 71 5.75 3.30 10.29
C THR A 71 4.55 3.88 9.52
N PRO A 72 3.50 3.08 9.22
CA PRO A 72 2.31 3.58 8.53
C PRO A 72 1.68 4.83 9.17
N SER A 73 1.82 4.98 10.49
CA SER A 73 1.34 6.16 11.23
C SER A 73 2.10 7.46 10.94
N LEU A 74 3.19 7.43 10.16
CA LEU A 74 3.82 8.63 9.63
C LEU A 74 3.07 9.22 8.43
N LEU A 75 2.18 8.46 7.81
CA LEU A 75 1.33 9.00 6.76
C LEU A 75 0.35 10.00 7.35
N PRO A 76 0.15 11.15 6.69
CA PRO A 76 -0.89 12.07 7.12
C PRO A 76 -2.28 11.45 6.87
N PRO A 77 -3.31 11.76 7.68
CA PRO A 77 -4.62 11.11 7.60
C PRO A 77 -5.27 11.18 6.20
N GLU A 78 -5.07 12.28 5.48
CA GLU A 78 -5.56 12.48 4.13
C GLU A 78 -4.94 11.51 3.11
N ALA A 79 -3.68 11.13 3.30
CA ALA A 79 -3.01 10.14 2.46
C ALA A 79 -3.59 8.74 2.70
N VAL A 80 -3.83 8.36 3.95
CA VAL A 80 -4.49 7.09 4.29
C VAL A 80 -5.91 7.05 3.71
N ALA A 81 -6.69 8.11 3.88
CA ALA A 81 -8.03 8.21 3.33
C ALA A 81 -8.03 8.10 1.79
N ARG A 82 -7.02 8.71 1.14
CA ARG A 82 -6.85 8.61 -0.31
C ARG A 82 -6.54 7.18 -0.75
N LEU A 83 -5.63 6.48 -0.09
CA LEU A 83 -5.32 5.08 -0.40
C LEU A 83 -6.56 4.21 -0.25
N ILE A 84 -7.32 4.33 0.85
CA ILE A 84 -8.57 3.56 1.06
C ILE A 84 -9.62 3.86 -0.02
N ARG A 85 -9.72 5.10 -0.51
CA ARG A 85 -10.59 5.42 -1.64
C ARG A 85 -10.13 4.75 -2.93
N ALA A 86 -8.81 4.71 -3.17
CA ALA A 86 -8.21 4.05 -4.32
C ALA A 86 -8.25 2.51 -4.26
N THR A 87 -8.73 1.89 -3.17
CA THR A 87 -8.96 0.43 -3.15
C THR A 87 -10.41 0.05 -3.48
N ARG A 88 -11.29 1.03 -3.68
CA ARG A 88 -12.72 0.83 -4.00
C ARG A 88 -12.96 0.95 -5.49
#